data_AF-A0ABC8VW47-F1
#
_entry.id   AF-A0ABC8VW47-F1
#
_cell.length_a   1.000
_cell.length_b   1.000
_cell.length_c   1.000
_cell.angle_alpha   90.00
_cell.angle_beta   90.00
_cell.angle_gamma   90.00
#
_symmetry.space_group_name_H-M   'P 1'
#
loop_
_entity.id
_entity.type
_entity.pdbx_description
1 polymer ?
#
loop_
_entity_poly.entity_id
_entity_poly.type
_entity_poly.pdbx_seq_one_letter_code
_entity_poly.pdbx_strand_id
1 'polypeptide(L)'
;MASLSSATVTAPSFAAPPARAAAVRTRRPAAFTVRASLRKAAGTAAVAVAASAALLVLPGAAMAKEVLLGADDGGLAFVPSEFVVKSGEAITFKNNAGFPHNVVFDDDEVPAGVDAAAISQGDEELLNAPGQTYTVTLTVPGTYGFYCSPHQGAGMVGKVTVQ
;
A
#
# COMPACT_ATOMS: atom_id res chain seq x y z
N MET A 1 -54.69 -8.46 -22.15
CA MET A 1 -54.30 -7.05 -22.37
C MET A 1 -54.24 -6.41 -21.01
N ALA A 2 -53.06 -6.34 -20.39
CA ALA A 2 -52.90 -5.83 -19.03
C ALA A 2 -51.89 -4.68 -19.08
N SER A 3 -52.37 -3.49 -18.69
CA SER A 3 -51.68 -2.21 -18.81
C SER A 3 -50.56 -2.08 -17.77
N LEU A 4 -49.34 -1.82 -18.24
CA LEU A 4 -48.19 -1.48 -17.41
C LEU A 4 -48.23 0.01 -17.10
N SER A 5 -48.28 0.36 -15.82
CA SER A 5 -48.24 1.75 -15.33
C SER A 5 -46.79 2.09 -14.97
N SER A 6 -46.13 2.92 -15.79
CA SER A 6 -44.78 3.43 -15.53
C SER A 6 -44.79 4.48 -14.43
N ALA A 7 -43.97 4.30 -13.40
CA ALA A 7 -43.66 5.32 -12.40
C ALA A 7 -42.25 5.87 -12.66
N THR A 8 -42.14 7.16 -12.99
CA THR A 8 -40.87 7.88 -13.11
C THR A 8 -40.42 8.33 -11.73
N VAL A 9 -39.28 7.81 -11.27
CA VAL A 9 -38.60 8.25 -10.04
C VAL A 9 -37.67 9.42 -10.39
N THR A 10 -37.97 10.59 -9.83
CA THR A 10 -37.13 11.79 -9.94
C THR A 10 -36.04 11.75 -8.86
N ALA A 11 -34.77 11.75 -9.28
CA ALA A 11 -33.62 11.82 -8.38
C ALA A 11 -33.36 13.26 -7.88
N PRO A 12 -32.99 13.48 -6.61
CA PRO A 12 -32.56 14.78 -6.14
C PRO A 12 -31.11 15.07 -6.59
N SER A 13 -30.93 16.25 -7.19
CA SER A 13 -29.62 16.77 -7.60
C SER A 13 -28.92 17.40 -6.40
N PHE A 14 -27.77 16.85 -6.00
CA PHE A 14 -26.89 17.43 -4.99
C PHE A 14 -25.88 18.36 -5.67
N ALA A 15 -26.03 19.67 -5.46
CA ALA A 15 -25.08 20.68 -5.87
C ALA A 15 -23.84 20.64 -4.96
N ALA A 16 -22.66 20.49 -5.58
CA ALA A 16 -21.38 20.56 -4.88
C ALA A 16 -21.05 22.02 -4.48
N PRO A 17 -20.49 22.27 -3.28
CA PRO A 17 -20.03 23.59 -2.90
C PRO A 17 -18.73 23.98 -3.65
N PRO A 18 -18.48 25.28 -3.89
CA PRO A 18 -17.28 25.72 -4.60
C PRO A 18 -16.03 25.53 -3.74
N ALA A 19 -14.98 25.00 -4.37
CA ALA A 19 -13.65 24.86 -3.80
C ALA A 19 -13.08 26.24 -3.41
N ARG A 20 -12.89 26.46 -2.11
CA ARG A 20 -12.27 27.66 -1.57
C ARG A 20 -10.75 27.50 -1.70
N ALA A 21 -10.16 28.17 -2.68
CA ALA A 21 -8.71 28.24 -2.85
C ALA A 21 -8.08 28.93 -1.62
N ALA A 22 -7.43 28.16 -0.75
CA ALA A 22 -6.60 28.68 0.32
C ALA A 22 -5.28 29.17 -0.30
N ALA A 23 -5.13 30.48 -0.45
CA ALA A 23 -3.87 31.11 -0.81
C ALA A 23 -2.86 30.89 0.33
N VAL A 24 -1.96 29.93 0.16
CA VAL A 24 -0.81 29.74 1.04
C VAL A 24 0.13 30.92 0.86
N ARG A 25 0.18 31.78 1.89
CA ARG A 25 1.06 32.93 1.98
C ARG A 25 2.51 32.46 2.06
N THR A 26 3.21 32.50 0.92
CA THR A 26 4.65 32.24 0.83
C THR A 26 5.41 33.30 1.62
N ARG A 27 5.96 32.91 2.78
CA ARG A 27 6.92 33.76 3.50
C ARG A 27 8.26 33.69 2.76
N ARG A 28 8.60 34.78 2.05
CA ARG A 28 9.96 35.04 1.55
C ARG A 28 10.94 35.02 2.73
N PRO A 29 12.05 34.27 2.70
CA PRO A 29 13.16 34.56 3.58
C PRO A 29 13.80 35.88 3.12
N ALA A 30 14.01 36.78 4.08
CA ALA A 30 14.75 38.01 3.87
C ALA A 30 16.18 37.67 3.41
N ALA A 31 16.58 38.23 2.26
CA ALA A 31 17.96 38.21 1.84
C ALA A 31 18.78 39.02 2.85
N PHE A 32 19.50 38.32 3.72
CA PHE A 32 20.49 38.92 4.61
C PHE A 32 21.70 39.32 3.75
N THR A 33 21.76 40.58 3.34
CA THR A 33 22.95 41.18 2.73
C THR A 33 24.01 41.42 3.81
N VAL A 34 24.84 40.41 4.06
CA VAL A 34 26.05 40.60 4.86
C VAL A 34 27.09 41.32 4.00
N ARG A 35 27.21 42.63 4.19
CA ARG A 35 28.32 43.43 3.67
C ARG A 35 29.62 42.94 4.29
N ALA A 36 30.40 42.15 3.55
CA ALA A 36 31.75 41.80 3.91
C ALA A 36 32.65 43.04 3.90
N SER A 37 33.00 43.54 5.09
CA SER A 37 34.05 44.55 5.26
C SER A 37 35.39 43.82 5.36
N LEU A 38 36.21 43.88 4.31
CA LEU A 38 37.60 43.43 4.35
C LEU A 38 38.43 44.41 5.20
N ARG A 39 38.95 43.94 6.33
CA ARG A 39 40.19 44.49 6.92
C ARG A 39 41.11 43.35 7.33
N LYS A 40 42.36 43.48 6.88
CA LYS A 40 43.52 42.58 7.01
C LYS A 40 43.80 42.12 8.45
N ALA A 41 44.31 40.90 8.59
CA ALA A 41 45.59 40.63 9.28
C ALA A 41 46.05 39.18 9.05
N ALA A 42 47.36 39.01 8.91
CA ALA A 42 48.09 37.76 8.70
C ALA A 42 48.07 36.85 9.93
N GLY A 43 48.23 35.53 9.72
CA GLY A 43 48.48 34.58 10.80
C GLY A 43 48.21 33.14 10.41
N THR A 44 49.22 32.30 10.51
CA THR A 44 49.27 30.85 10.25
C THR A 44 48.26 30.03 11.06
N ALA A 45 47.51 29.12 10.43
CA ALA A 45 47.17 27.79 10.96
C ALA A 45 46.33 27.01 9.94
N ALA A 46 46.76 25.79 9.63
CA ALA A 46 46.06 24.84 8.77
C ALA A 46 44.78 24.32 9.45
N VAL A 47 43.64 24.41 8.77
CA VAL A 47 42.53 23.47 8.92
C VAL A 47 41.86 23.35 7.54
N ALA A 48 42.10 22.22 6.86
CA ALA A 48 41.36 21.85 5.67
C ALA A 48 39.92 21.51 6.08
N VAL A 49 38.95 22.35 5.71
CA VAL A 49 37.53 22.07 5.91
C VAL A 49 37.10 21.08 4.83
N ALA A 50 37.06 19.80 5.16
CA ALA A 50 36.45 18.79 4.32
C ALA A 50 34.94 19.06 4.25
N ALA A 51 34.46 19.55 3.11
CA ALA A 51 33.04 19.67 2.81
C ALA A 51 32.44 18.26 2.73
N SER A 52 31.79 17.82 3.81
CA SER A 52 31.07 16.56 3.85
C SER A 52 29.81 16.69 3.01
N ALA A 53 29.83 16.16 1.79
CA ALA A 53 28.62 15.96 1.00
C ALA A 53 27.77 14.88 1.70
N ALA A 54 26.74 15.30 2.42
CA ALA A 54 25.72 14.39 2.92
C ALA A 54 24.93 13.85 1.73
N LEU A 55 25.29 12.64 1.27
CA LEU A 55 24.49 11.88 0.33
C LEU A 55 23.15 11.57 1.02
N LEU A 56 22.08 12.19 0.54
CA LEU A 56 20.71 11.77 0.85
C LEU A 56 20.53 10.37 0.26
N VAL A 57 20.76 9.34 1.07
CA VAL A 57 20.28 7.98 0.78
C VAL A 57 18.77 8.03 0.94
N LEU A 58 18.07 8.24 -0.16
CA LEU A 58 16.64 7.93 -0.23
C LEU A 58 16.52 6.43 0.04
N PRO A 59 15.72 5.98 1.03
CA PRO A 59 15.36 4.58 1.10
C PRO A 59 14.73 4.23 -0.24
N GLY A 60 15.36 3.32 -1.00
CA GLY A 60 14.73 2.77 -2.19
C GLY A 60 13.37 2.23 -1.79
N ALA A 61 12.32 2.59 -2.54
CA ALA A 61 10.98 2.05 -2.33
C ALA A 61 11.12 0.53 -2.19
N ALA A 62 10.83 0.00 -1.00
CA ALA A 62 10.78 -1.43 -0.79
C ALA A 62 9.73 -1.95 -1.78
N MET A 63 10.19 -2.70 -2.79
CA MET A 63 9.31 -3.25 -3.82
C MET A 63 8.42 -4.27 -3.11
N ALA A 64 7.14 -3.95 -2.94
CA ALA A 64 6.19 -4.85 -2.30
C ALA A 64 6.13 -6.17 -3.09
N LYS A 65 6.06 -7.30 -2.37
CA LYS A 65 5.82 -8.60 -2.97
C LYS A 65 4.42 -8.63 -3.55
N GLU A 66 4.29 -8.64 -4.87
CA GLU A 66 2.99 -8.76 -5.53
C GLU A 66 2.56 -10.23 -5.63
N VAL A 67 1.28 -10.47 -5.35
CA VAL A 67 0.58 -11.76 -5.53
C VAL A 67 -0.71 -11.48 -6.31
N LEU A 68 -0.94 -12.19 -7.40
CA LEU A 68 -2.18 -12.06 -8.17
C LEU A 68 -3.27 -12.93 -7.58
N LEU A 69 -4.50 -12.40 -7.56
CA LEU A 69 -5.71 -13.15 -7.22
C LEU A 69 -6.39 -13.57 -8.53
N GLY A 70 -6.31 -14.86 -8.83
CA GLY A 70 -6.70 -15.45 -10.10
C GLY A 70 -5.55 -15.51 -11.09
N ALA A 71 -5.36 -16.69 -11.69
CA ALA A 71 -4.39 -16.91 -12.75
C ALA A 71 -4.88 -16.32 -14.08
N ASP A 72 -3.95 -16.07 -15.01
CA ASP A 72 -4.25 -15.44 -16.31
C ASP A 72 -5.16 -16.31 -17.20
N ASP A 73 -5.20 -17.62 -16.95
CA ASP A 73 -6.08 -18.58 -17.59
C ASP A 73 -7.48 -18.66 -16.95
N GLY A 74 -7.75 -17.84 -15.93
CA GLY A 74 -8.98 -17.83 -15.15
C GLY A 74 -9.00 -18.81 -13.97
N GLY A 75 -7.88 -19.50 -13.69
CA GLY A 75 -7.76 -20.38 -12.53
C GLY A 75 -7.97 -19.65 -11.20
N LEU A 76 -8.73 -20.26 -10.30
CA LEU A 76 -8.99 -19.75 -8.94
C LEU A 76 -7.81 -20.04 -8.03
N ALA A 77 -6.71 -19.31 -8.21
CA ALA A 77 -5.46 -19.52 -7.50
C ALA A 77 -4.78 -18.20 -7.15
N PHE A 78 -3.97 -18.23 -6.09
CA PHE A 78 -2.97 -17.20 -5.83
C PHE A 78 -1.75 -17.42 -6.72
N VAL A 79 -1.20 -16.36 -7.31
CA VAL A 79 -0.01 -16.46 -8.17
C VAL A 79 1.07 -15.46 -7.73
N PRO A 80 2.18 -15.92 -7.15
CA PRO A 80 2.45 -17.29 -6.71
C PRO A 80 1.61 -17.69 -5.49
N SER A 81 1.30 -18.99 -5.34
CA SER A 81 0.59 -19.52 -4.16
C SER A 81 1.52 -19.73 -2.97
N GLU A 82 2.82 -19.93 -3.20
CA GLU A 82 3.83 -20.04 -2.15
C GLU A 82 5.00 -19.10 -2.40
N PHE A 83 5.40 -18.37 -1.36
CA PHE A 83 6.53 -17.45 -1.47
C PHE A 83 7.15 -17.11 -0.10
N VAL A 84 8.30 -16.45 -0.16
CA VAL A 84 9.05 -15.99 1.00
C VAL A 84 9.18 -14.47 0.94
N VAL A 85 9.03 -13.81 2.08
CA VAL A 85 9.27 -12.37 2.25
C VAL A 85 10.11 -12.11 3.47
N LYS A 86 10.74 -10.93 3.52
CA LYS A 86 11.42 -10.47 4.75
C LYS A 86 10.40 -9.96 5.76
N SER A 87 10.72 -10.08 7.04
CA SER A 87 9.97 -9.40 8.10
C SER A 87 9.85 -7.90 7.80
N GLY A 88 8.61 -7.39 7.83
CA GLY A 88 8.28 -6.00 7.52
C GLY A 88 8.19 -5.66 6.04
N GLU A 89 8.38 -6.62 5.13
CA GLU A 89 8.12 -6.44 3.71
C GLU A 89 6.61 -6.40 3.44
N ALA A 90 6.17 -5.44 2.63
CA ALA A 90 4.77 -5.32 2.24
C ALA A 90 4.42 -6.39 1.19
N ILE A 91 3.29 -7.06 1.37
CA ILE A 91 2.70 -7.99 0.41
C ILE A 91 1.45 -7.33 -0.17
N THR A 92 1.39 -7.21 -1.49
CA THR A 92 0.23 -6.67 -2.20
C THR A 92 -0.45 -7.76 -3.00
N PHE A 93 -1.65 -8.13 -2.57
CA PHE A 93 -2.55 -9.00 -3.29
C PHE A 93 -3.37 -8.17 -4.28
N LYS A 94 -3.21 -8.44 -5.57
CA LYS A 94 -3.86 -7.69 -6.66
C LYS A 94 -4.87 -8.55 -7.39
N ASN A 95 -6.10 -8.07 -7.44
CA ASN A 95 -7.19 -8.72 -8.13
C ASN A 95 -6.93 -8.78 -9.65
N ASN A 96 -6.84 -9.98 -10.21
CA ASN A 96 -6.46 -10.20 -11.61
C ASN A 96 -7.61 -10.77 -12.44
N ALA A 97 -8.06 -11.98 -12.11
CA ALA A 97 -9.09 -12.71 -12.85
C ALA A 97 -9.97 -13.56 -11.92
N GLY A 98 -11.15 -13.97 -12.38
CA GLY A 98 -12.02 -14.88 -11.62
C GLY A 98 -12.57 -14.30 -10.30
N PHE A 99 -12.63 -12.97 -10.18
CA PHE A 99 -13.17 -12.25 -9.02
C PHE A 99 -14.69 -12.51 -8.84
N PRO A 100 -15.26 -12.34 -7.63
CA PRO A 100 -14.67 -11.70 -6.45
C PRO A 100 -13.66 -12.55 -5.66
N HIS A 101 -12.67 -11.88 -5.07
CA HIS A 101 -11.68 -12.51 -4.17
C HIS A 101 -11.51 -11.72 -2.88
N ASN A 102 -11.09 -12.38 -1.81
CA ASN A 102 -10.51 -11.76 -0.63
C ASN A 102 -9.26 -12.54 -0.20
N VAL A 103 -8.60 -12.04 0.85
CA VAL A 103 -7.47 -12.71 1.48
C VAL A 103 -7.75 -12.83 2.96
N VAL A 104 -7.87 -14.06 3.44
CA VAL A 104 -8.09 -14.40 4.84
C VAL A 104 -6.96 -15.28 5.31
N PHE A 105 -6.31 -14.89 6.39
CA PHE A 105 -5.30 -15.71 7.07
C PHE A 105 -5.98 -16.70 8.00
N ASP A 106 -5.51 -17.94 7.99
CA ASP A 106 -6.05 -19.01 8.81
C ASP A 106 -5.52 -18.89 10.25
N ASP A 107 -6.41 -18.83 11.23
CA ASP A 107 -6.06 -18.70 12.66
C ASP A 107 -5.22 -19.88 13.15
N ASP A 108 -5.40 -21.06 12.56
CA ASP A 108 -4.65 -22.27 12.89
C ASP A 108 -3.27 -22.34 12.20
N GLU A 109 -3.03 -21.52 11.17
CA GLU A 109 -1.80 -21.51 10.37
C GLU A 109 -1.04 -20.18 10.42
N VAL A 110 -1.16 -19.42 11.51
CA VAL A 110 -0.31 -18.24 11.78
C VAL A 110 0.66 -18.46 12.95
N PRO A 111 1.78 -17.72 13.01
CA PRO A 111 2.69 -17.80 14.16
C PRO A 111 2.01 -17.40 15.47
N ALA A 112 2.46 -17.99 16.58
CA ALA A 112 1.91 -17.71 17.91
C ALA A 112 1.97 -16.20 18.24
N GLY A 113 0.85 -15.66 18.73
CA GLY A 113 0.71 -14.25 19.10
C GLY A 113 0.36 -13.32 17.94
N VAL A 114 0.19 -13.83 16.72
CA VAL A 114 -0.43 -13.12 15.62
C VAL A 114 -1.94 -13.22 15.74
N ASP A 115 -2.64 -12.10 15.59
CA ASP A 115 -4.09 -12.05 15.42
C ASP A 115 -4.40 -12.17 13.92
N ALA A 116 -4.93 -13.33 13.49
CA ALA A 116 -5.23 -13.58 12.08
C ALA A 116 -6.32 -12.63 11.55
N ALA A 117 -7.30 -12.26 12.37
CA ALA A 117 -8.37 -11.35 11.97
C ALA A 117 -7.84 -9.94 11.69
N ALA A 118 -6.82 -9.49 12.43
CA ALA A 118 -6.21 -8.18 12.23
C ALA A 118 -5.40 -8.06 10.92
N ILE A 119 -5.00 -9.18 10.32
CA ILE A 119 -4.26 -9.24 9.05
C ILE A 119 -5.10 -9.81 7.91
N SER A 120 -6.39 -10.02 8.11
CA SER A 120 -7.32 -10.56 7.13
C SER A 120 -8.29 -9.49 6.62
N GLN A 121 -8.80 -9.69 5.41
CA GLN A 121 -10.02 -9.03 4.98
C GLN A 121 -11.23 -9.72 5.62
N GLY A 122 -12.32 -8.97 5.85
CA GLY A 122 -13.58 -9.59 6.26
C GLY A 122 -14.22 -10.43 5.14
N ASP A 123 -15.15 -11.32 5.49
CA ASP A 123 -15.85 -12.17 4.51
C ASP A 123 -16.66 -11.37 3.47
N GLU A 124 -17.14 -10.18 3.86
CA GLU A 124 -17.88 -9.28 2.97
C GLU A 124 -16.96 -8.26 2.27
N GLU A 125 -15.69 -8.16 2.67
CA GLU A 125 -14.71 -7.22 2.12
C GLU A 125 -14.04 -7.79 0.87
N LEU A 126 -14.85 -7.99 -0.16
CA LEU A 126 -14.43 -8.59 -1.42
C LEU A 126 -13.81 -7.56 -2.38
N LEU A 127 -12.75 -7.98 -3.07
CA LEU A 127 -12.20 -7.31 -4.24
C LEU A 127 -12.99 -7.74 -5.48
N ASN A 128 -13.79 -6.83 -6.01
CA ASN A 128 -14.82 -7.08 -7.01
C ASN A 128 -14.44 -6.62 -8.43
N ALA A 129 -13.33 -5.88 -8.57
CA ALA A 129 -12.91 -5.33 -9.87
C ALA A 129 -11.41 -5.59 -10.12
N PRO A 130 -10.99 -5.71 -11.39
CA PRO A 130 -9.59 -5.93 -11.75
C PRO A 130 -8.73 -4.76 -11.26
N GLY A 131 -7.53 -5.08 -10.79
CA GLY A 131 -6.57 -4.11 -10.26
C GLY A 131 -6.85 -3.59 -8.86
N GLN A 132 -7.96 -3.98 -8.21
CA GLN A 132 -8.15 -3.72 -6.78
C GLN A 132 -7.12 -4.49 -5.97
N THR A 133 -6.70 -3.92 -4.84
CA THR A 133 -5.59 -4.45 -4.06
C THR A 133 -5.92 -4.54 -2.58
N TYR A 134 -5.39 -5.58 -1.94
CA TYR A 134 -5.25 -5.68 -0.50
C TYR A 134 -3.75 -5.74 -0.16
N THR A 135 -3.28 -4.89 0.75
CA THR A 135 -1.88 -4.84 1.15
C THR A 135 -1.76 -5.10 2.65
N VAL A 136 -0.86 -6.01 3.01
CA VAL A 136 -0.57 -6.41 4.39
C VAL A 136 0.94 -6.46 4.61
N THR A 137 1.37 -6.17 5.84
CA THR A 137 2.77 -6.27 6.25
C THR A 137 2.87 -7.25 7.40
N LEU A 138 3.68 -8.30 7.22
CA LEU A 138 3.88 -9.33 8.23
C LEU A 138 5.25 -9.13 8.90
N THR A 139 5.28 -9.06 10.22
CA THR A 139 6.50 -8.74 10.99
C THR A 139 7.00 -9.90 11.83
N VAL A 140 6.13 -10.81 12.24
CA VAL A 140 6.51 -11.98 13.04
C VAL A 140 7.08 -13.05 12.10
N PRO A 141 8.31 -13.54 12.30
CA PRO A 141 8.85 -14.62 11.48
C PRO A 141 8.06 -15.92 11.65
N GLY A 142 7.93 -16.68 10.57
CA GLY A 142 7.19 -17.94 10.57
C GLY A 142 6.39 -18.16 9.29
N THR A 143 5.55 -19.17 9.30
CA THR A 143 4.69 -19.52 8.17
C THR A 143 3.27 -19.04 8.44
N TYR A 144 2.64 -18.51 7.40
CA TYR A 144 1.27 -18.01 7.40
C TYR A 144 0.50 -18.70 6.28
N GLY A 145 -0.53 -19.47 6.64
CA GLY A 145 -1.55 -19.97 5.72
C GLY A 145 -2.60 -18.90 5.45
N PHE A 146 -3.04 -18.80 4.20
CA PHE A 146 -4.12 -17.91 3.81
C PHE A 146 -4.95 -18.50 2.68
N TYR A 147 -6.19 -18.04 2.55
CA TYR A 147 -7.14 -18.53 1.57
C TYR A 147 -8.07 -17.41 1.09
N CYS A 148 -8.82 -17.71 0.03
CA CYS A 148 -9.90 -16.87 -0.48
C CYS A 148 -11.23 -17.48 -0.03
N SER A 149 -12.01 -16.80 0.82
CA SER A 149 -13.27 -17.31 1.39
C SER A 149 -14.22 -17.91 0.34
N PRO A 150 -14.54 -17.24 -0.79
CA PRO A 150 -15.46 -17.80 -1.78
C PRO A 150 -14.89 -18.99 -2.56
N HIS A 151 -13.56 -19.19 -2.57
CA HIS A 151 -12.89 -20.14 -3.46
C HIS A 151 -11.99 -21.17 -2.74
N GLN A 152 -11.97 -21.18 -1.41
CA GLN A 152 -11.18 -22.14 -0.63
C GLN A 152 -11.55 -23.59 -0.97
N GLY A 153 -12.84 -23.89 -1.14
CA GLY A 153 -13.33 -25.21 -1.55
C GLY A 153 -12.89 -25.64 -2.96
N ALA A 154 -12.46 -24.69 -3.80
CA ALA A 154 -11.86 -24.96 -5.11
C ALA A 154 -10.32 -25.08 -5.05
N GLY A 155 -9.72 -24.94 -3.87
CA GLY A 155 -8.27 -25.02 -3.65
C GLY A 155 -7.54 -23.68 -3.75
N MET A 156 -8.25 -22.55 -3.70
CA MET A 156 -7.62 -21.22 -3.67
C MET A 156 -7.05 -20.93 -2.28
N VAL A 157 -5.89 -21.53 -2.01
CA VAL A 157 -5.10 -21.41 -0.78
C VAL A 157 -3.67 -21.01 -1.11
N GLY A 158 -2.99 -20.39 -0.16
CA GLY A 158 -1.62 -19.95 -0.31
C GLY A 158 -0.88 -19.96 1.02
N LYS A 159 0.45 -19.82 0.92
CA LYS A 159 1.36 -19.90 2.06
C LYS A 159 2.50 -18.91 1.90
N VAL A 160 2.72 -18.07 2.90
CA VAL A 160 3.88 -17.18 2.95
C VAL A 160 4.78 -17.54 4.11
N THR A 161 6.09 -17.55 3.88
CA THR A 161 7.10 -17.66 4.93
C THR A 161 7.78 -16.31 5.14
N VAL A 162 7.76 -15.82 6.36
CA VAL A 162 8.40 -14.56 6.78
C VAL A 162 9.74 -14.89 7.44
N GLN A 163 10.81 -14.24 6.98
CA GLN A 163 12.19 -14.43 7.45
C GLN A 163 12.84 -13.15 7.97
#